data_AF-A0A9Q6YFB9-F1
#
_entry.id   AF-A0A9Q6YFB9-F1
#
_cell.length_a   1.000
_cell.length_b   1.000
_cell.length_c   1.000
_cell.angle_alpha   90.00
_cell.angle_beta   90.00
_cell.angle_gamma   90.00
#
_symmetry.space_group_name_H-M   'P 1'
#
loop_
_entity.id
_entity.type
_entity.pdbx_description
1 polymer ?
#
loop_
_entity_poly.entity_id
_entity_poly.type
_entity_poly.pdbx_seq_one_letter_code
_entity_poly.pdbx_strand_id
1 'polypeptide(L)'
;MNTNQKLRTFDLIREAVLPEYRDRVNDYLSLYEEALHSENAPAAEIQASAQQLRGYLRGLNTTRVLGMADWEELDRRVSESWL
;
A
#
# COMPACT_ATOMS: atom_id res chain seq x y z
N MET A 1 2.58 14.98 -3.94
CA MET A 1 1.42 14.17 -4.42
C MET A 1 0.19 14.52 -3.60
N ASN A 2 -0.99 14.65 -4.20
CA ASN A 2 -2.21 15.04 -3.46
C ASN A 2 -2.81 13.84 -2.69
N THR A 3 -3.43 14.08 -1.53
CA THR A 3 -4.10 13.05 -0.71
C THR A 3 -5.09 12.19 -1.51
N ASN A 4 -5.81 12.80 -2.46
CA ASN A 4 -6.70 12.11 -3.40
C ASN A 4 -6.01 11.01 -4.22
N GLN A 5 -4.76 11.20 -4.62
CA GLN A 5 -4.01 10.19 -5.38
C GLN A 5 -3.62 9.00 -4.49
N LYS A 6 -3.41 9.21 -3.18
CA LYS A 6 -3.11 8.13 -2.23
C LYS A 6 -4.33 7.26 -1.97
N LEU A 7 -5.48 7.88 -1.71
CA LEU A 7 -6.75 7.18 -1.54
C LEU A 7 -7.09 6.32 -2.77
N ARG A 8 -6.89 6.87 -3.98
CA ARG A 8 -7.07 6.09 -5.21
C ARG A 8 -6.15 4.88 -5.31
N THR A 9 -4.91 4.97 -4.83
CA THR A 9 -4.00 3.82 -4.77
C THR A 9 -4.45 2.80 -3.74
N PHE A 10 -5.07 3.19 -2.63
CA PHE A 10 -5.61 2.25 -1.63
C PHE A 10 -6.75 1.42 -2.22
N ASP A 11 -7.65 2.05 -2.96
CA ASP A 11 -8.78 1.35 -3.59
C ASP A 11 -8.29 0.32 -4.60
N LEU A 12 -7.31 0.69 -5.45
CA LEU A 12 -6.69 -0.23 -6.39
C LEU A 12 -6.03 -1.44 -5.70
N ILE A 13 -5.35 -1.21 -4.58
CA ILE A 13 -4.76 -2.29 -3.78
C ILE A 13 -5.86 -3.25 -3.28
N ARG A 14 -6.98 -2.72 -2.76
CA ARG A 14 -8.10 -3.54 -2.27
C ARG A 14 -8.79 -4.32 -3.38
N GLU A 15 -8.91 -3.74 -4.57
CA GLU A 15 -9.49 -4.39 -5.74
C GLU A 15 -8.61 -5.54 -6.26
N ALA A 16 -7.28 -5.35 -6.28
CA ALA A 16 -6.33 -6.34 -6.79
C ALA A 16 -6.10 -7.55 -5.85
N VAL A 17 -6.38 -7.39 -4.56
CA VAL A 17 -6.15 -8.43 -3.54
C VAL A 17 -7.41 -9.30 -3.36
N LEU A 18 -7.22 -10.62 -3.27
CA LEU A 18 -8.29 -11.57 -2.97
C LEU A 18 -9.00 -11.24 -1.64
N PRO A 19 -10.33 -11.45 -1.54
CA PRO A 19 -11.12 -11.06 -0.36
C PRO A 19 -10.55 -11.53 0.98
N GLU A 20 -10.02 -12.74 1.05
CA GLU A 20 -9.47 -13.35 2.28
C GLU A 20 -8.23 -12.64 2.84
N TYR A 21 -7.52 -11.85 2.02
CA TYR A 21 -6.34 -11.08 2.43
C TYR A 21 -6.63 -9.59 2.62
N ARG A 22 -7.84 -9.12 2.26
CA ARG A 22 -8.19 -7.69 2.32
C ARG A 22 -8.13 -7.11 3.72
N ASP A 23 -8.57 -7.85 4.74
CA ASP A 23 -8.46 -7.42 6.14
C ASP A 23 -7.01 -7.14 6.52
N ARG A 24 -6.11 -8.07 6.21
CA ARG A 24 -4.67 -7.89 6.50
C ARG A 24 -4.06 -6.74 5.73
N VAL A 25 -4.42 -6.57 4.45
CA VAL A 25 -3.96 -5.43 3.65
C VAL A 25 -4.52 -4.12 4.20
N ASN A 26 -5.77 -4.11 4.67
CA ASN A 26 -6.38 -2.94 5.30
C ASN A 26 -5.63 -2.53 6.58
N ASP A 27 -5.16 -3.48 7.40
CA ASP A 27 -4.33 -3.16 8.57
C ASP A 27 -3.10 -2.33 8.17
N TYR A 28 -2.39 -2.74 7.11
CA TYR A 28 -1.22 -2.01 6.61
C TYR A 28 -1.57 -0.67 5.96
N LEU A 29 -2.70 -0.59 5.24
CA LEU A 29 -3.20 0.66 4.66
C LEU A 29 -3.56 1.68 5.74
N SER A 30 -4.22 1.23 6.82
CA SER A 30 -4.57 2.07 7.98
C SER A 30 -3.32 2.59 8.68
N LEU A 31 -2.31 1.75 8.93
CA LEU A 31 -1.04 2.20 9.52
C LEU A 31 -0.34 3.26 8.67
N TYR A 32 -0.36 3.12 7.34
CA TYR A 32 0.19 4.12 6.45
C TYR A 32 -0.65 5.41 6.44
N GLU A 33 -1.98 5.30 6.47
CA GLU A 33 -2.89 6.44 6.58
C GLU A 33 -2.70 7.23 7.88
N GLU A 34 -2.61 6.53 9.01
CA GLU A 34 -2.34 7.13 10.31
C GLU A 34 -1.00 7.88 10.31
N ALA A 35 0.05 7.28 9.77
CA ALA A 35 1.35 7.94 9.63
C ALA A 35 1.27 9.19 8.73
N LEU A 36 0.40 9.21 7.71
CA LEU A 36 0.20 10.37 6.85
C LEU A 36 -0.62 11.49 7.49
N HIS A 37 -1.59 11.14 8.34
CA HIS A 37 -2.46 12.10 9.01
C HIS A 37 -1.87 12.61 10.33
N SER A 38 -0.83 11.97 10.84
CA SER A 38 -0.12 12.41 12.03
C SER A 38 0.70 13.66 11.73
N GLU A 39 0.30 14.81 12.31
CA GLU A 39 0.92 16.13 12.09
C GLU A 39 2.43 16.18 12.38
N ASN A 40 2.95 15.26 13.20
CA ASN A 40 4.35 15.21 13.62
C ASN A 40 5.06 13.91 13.22
N ALA A 41 4.46 13.07 12.36
CA ALA A 41 5.14 11.85 11.91
C ALA A 41 6.40 12.23 11.11
N PRO A 42 7.59 11.78 11.52
CA PRO A 42 8.80 11.97 10.74
C PRO A 42 8.65 11.28 9.39
N ALA A 43 9.23 11.85 8.34
CA ALA A 43 9.20 11.26 7.00
C ALA A 43 9.71 9.81 6.96
N ALA A 44 10.63 9.46 7.88
CA ALA A 44 11.12 8.10 8.06
C ALA A 44 10.05 7.10 8.51
N GLU A 45 9.08 7.52 9.32
CA GLU A 45 7.96 6.69 9.78
C GLU A 45 6.96 6.45 8.64
N ILE A 46 6.63 7.51 7.90
CA ILE A 46 5.79 7.42 6.70
C ILE A 46 6.43 6.47 5.67
N GLN A 47 7.73 6.61 5.41
CA GLN A 47 8.48 5.72 4.51
C GLN A 47 8.56 4.29 5.03
N ALA A 48 8.73 4.09 6.34
CA ALA A 48 8.76 2.76 6.94
C ALA A 48 7.42 2.03 6.76
N SER A 49 6.30 2.71 7.04
CA SER A 49 4.96 2.14 6.84
C SER A 49 4.68 1.83 5.36
N ALA A 50 5.09 2.70 4.44
CA ALA A 50 5.00 2.44 3.01
C ALA A 50 5.82 1.20 2.57
N GLN A 51 7.03 1.05 3.09
CA GLN A 51 7.90 -0.11 2.81
C GLN A 51 7.32 -1.41 3.37
N GLN A 52 6.73 -1.38 4.56
CA GLN A 52 6.07 -2.54 5.17
C GLN A 52 4.89 -3.03 4.31
N LEU A 53 4.01 -2.11 3.89
CA LEU A 53 2.89 -2.42 3.00
C LEU A 53 3.38 -2.98 1.67
N ARG A 54 4.38 -2.35 1.05
CA ARG A 54 4.97 -2.84 -0.21
C ARG A 54 5.55 -4.25 -0.05
N GLY A 55 6.24 -4.52 1.06
CA GLY A 55 6.78 -5.84 1.38
C GLY A 55 5.69 -6.90 1.50
N TYR A 56 4.57 -6.56 2.16
CA TYR A 56 3.43 -7.46 2.29
C TYR A 56 2.78 -7.76 0.94
N LEU A 57 2.53 -6.74 0.11
CA LEU A 57 1.96 -6.92 -1.23
C LEU A 57 2.87 -7.77 -2.13
N ARG A 58 4.20 -7.60 -2.02
CA ARG A 58 5.17 -8.47 -2.72
C ARG A 58 5.03 -9.92 -2.29
N GLY A 59 4.82 -10.17 -0.99
CA GLY A 59 4.55 -11.50 -0.46
C GLY A 59 3.25 -12.11 -0.99
N LEU A 60 2.19 -11.31 -1.15
CA LEU A 60 0.95 -11.78 -1.77
C LEU A 60 1.14 -12.14 -3.25
N ASN A 61 1.91 -11.34 -3.99
CA ASN A 61 2.23 -11.62 -5.38
C ASN A 61 3.04 -12.92 -5.55
N THR A 62 4.02 -13.20 -4.67
CA THR A 62 4.77 -14.48 -4.74
C THR A 62 3.88 -15.70 -4.47
N THR A 63 2.79 -15.53 -3.72
CA THR A 63 1.76 -16.57 -3.52
C THR A 63 0.69 -16.62 -4.61
N ARG A 64 0.79 -15.81 -5.68
CA ARG A 64 -0.21 -15.66 -6.77
C ARG A 64 -1.61 -15.25 -6.28
N VAL A 65 -1.66 -14.59 -5.13
CA VAL A 65 -2.87 -14.03 -4.54
C VAL A 65 -3.18 -12.65 -5.14
N LEU A 66 -2.20 -12.03 -5.78
CA LEU A 66 -2.36 -10.79 -6.53
C LEU A 66 -2.23 -11.08 -8.03
N GLY A 67 -3.05 -10.46 -8.86
CA GLY A 67 -2.88 -10.50 -10.30
C GLY A 67 -1.52 -9.93 -10.70
N MET A 68 -0.73 -10.66 -11.49
CA MET A 68 0.64 -10.23 -11.86
C MET A 68 0.66 -8.85 -12.55
N ALA A 69 -0.34 -8.56 -13.40
CA ALA A 69 -0.46 -7.27 -14.07
C ALA A 69 -0.83 -6.13 -13.11
N ASP A 70 -1.64 -6.42 -12.09
CA ASP A 70 -1.99 -5.46 -11.05
C ASP A 70 -0.79 -5.18 -10.13
N TRP A 71 0.06 -6.19 -9.89
CA TRP A 71 1.24 -6.03 -9.04
C TRP A 71 2.24 -5.02 -9.59
N GLU A 72 2.64 -5.13 -10.86
CA GLU A 72 3.68 -4.25 -11.42
C GLU A 72 3.26 -2.78 -11.41
N GLU A 73 2.00 -2.50 -11.76
CA GLU A 73 1.46 -1.14 -11.71
C GLU A 73 1.30 -0.64 -10.27
N LEU A 74 0.89 -1.49 -9.33
CA LEU A 74 0.80 -1.15 -7.91
C LEU A 74 2.17 -0.89 -7.28
N ASP A 75 3.17 -1.73 -7.55
CA ASP A 75 4.54 -1.57 -7.05
C ASP A 75 5.18 -0.29 -7.58
N ARG A 76 4.96 0.01 -8.87
CA ARG A 76 5.41 1.27 -9.49
C ARG A 76 4.75 2.47 -8.84
N ARG A 77 3.42 2.44 -8.68
CA ARG A 77 2.69 3.53 -8.02
C ARG A 77 3.18 3.75 -6.60
N VAL A 78 3.22 2.71 -5.78
CA VAL A 78 3.70 2.80 -4.39
C VAL A 78 5.13 3.35 -4.35
N SER A 79 6.01 2.89 -5.23
CA SER A 79 7.41 3.35 -5.27
C SER A 79 7.57 4.79 -5.74
N GLU A 80 6.83 5.24 -6.76
CA GLU A 80 6.92 6.62 -7.26
C GLU A 80 6.17 7.63 -6.37
N SER A 81 5.15 7.15 -5.67
CA SER A 81 4.18 8.00 -4.98
C SER A 81 4.46 8.13 -3.48
N TRP A 82 4.97 7.08 -2.85
CA TRP A 82 5.05 6.95 -1.40
C TRP A 82 6.48 6.78 -0.88
N LEU A 83 7.47 6.52 -1.75
CA LEU A 83 8.89 6.38 -1.41
C LEU A 83 9.72 7.50 -2.08
#